data_AF-A0A347ZNA4-F1
#
_entry.id   AF-A0A347ZNA4-F1
#
_cell.length_a   1.000
_cell.length_b   1.000
_cell.length_c   1.000
_cell.angle_alpha   90.00
_cell.angle_beta   90.00
_cell.angle_gamma   90.00
#
_symmetry.space_group_name_H-M   'P 1'
#
loop_
_entity.id
_entity.type
_entity.pdbx_description
1 polymer ?
#
loop_
_entity_poly.entity_id
_entity_poly.type
_entity_poly.pdbx_seq_one_letter_code
_entity_poly.pdbx_strand_id
1 'polypeptide(L)' 'MPEKKKKNEKKTNGITRWWRETLGELRKVTWPTTQEAWHLTKVVILTMILMSALLGFLDFVFTHVIAFILS' A
#
# COMPACT_ATOMS: atom_id res chain seq x y z
N MET A 1 -23.52 -54.31 11.94
CA MET A 1 -24.13 -53.04 11.49
C MET A 1 -23.04 -51.97 11.50
N PRO A 2 -22.74 -51.25 10.39
CA PRO A 2 -21.72 -50.21 10.42
C PRO A 2 -22.24 -48.96 11.13
N GLU A 3 -21.49 -48.52 12.14
CA GLU A 3 -21.80 -47.34 12.95
C GLU A 3 -21.74 -46.05 12.13
N LYS A 4 -22.81 -45.25 12.19
CA LYS A 4 -22.88 -43.93 11.56
C LYS A 4 -21.94 -42.97 12.31
N LYS A 5 -20.82 -42.63 11.70
CA LYS A 5 -19.92 -41.56 12.20
C LYS A 5 -20.68 -40.24 12.33
N LYS A 6 -20.89 -39.81 13.58
CA LYS A 6 -21.45 -38.49 13.91
C LYS A 6 -20.57 -37.40 13.32
N LYS A 7 -21.15 -36.62 12.41
CA LYS A 7 -20.54 -35.42 11.82
C LYS A 7 -20.40 -34.38 12.92
N ASN A 8 -19.16 -34.14 13.36
CA ASN A 8 -18.85 -33.09 14.32
C ASN A 8 -19.19 -31.73 13.70
N GLU A 9 -20.29 -31.15 14.13
CA GLU A 9 -20.62 -29.75 13.90
C GLU A 9 -19.64 -28.90 14.70
N LYS A 10 -18.52 -28.53 14.06
CA LYS A 10 -17.55 -27.59 14.63
C LYS A 10 -18.26 -26.26 14.81
N LYS A 11 -18.52 -25.87 16.07
CA LYS A 11 -18.91 -24.50 16.44
C LYS A 11 -17.95 -23.54 15.74
N THR A 12 -18.47 -22.70 14.85
CA THR A 12 -17.65 -21.71 14.13
C THR A 12 -17.23 -20.66 15.14
N ASN A 13 -15.94 -20.65 15.51
CA ASN A 13 -15.35 -19.61 16.35
C ASN A 13 -15.62 -18.23 15.69
N GLY A 14 -16.06 -17.22 16.45
CA GLY A 14 -16.41 -15.89 15.89
C GLY A 14 -15.30 -15.27 15.02
N ILE A 15 -14.03 -15.55 15.35
CA ILE A 15 -12.84 -15.14 14.60
C ILE A 15 -12.79 -15.79 13.21
N THR A 16 -13.17 -17.07 13.06
CA THR A 16 -13.16 -17.75 11.76
C THR A 16 -14.29 -17.24 10.86
N ARG A 17 -15.42 -16.84 11.46
CA ARG A 17 -16.50 -16.14 10.76
C ARG A 17 -16.05 -14.77 10.26
N TRP A 18 -15.47 -13.95 11.14
CA TRP A 18 -14.93 -12.63 10.80
C TRP A 18 -13.86 -12.71 9.71
N TRP A 19 -12.92 -13.65 9.81
CA TRP A 19 -11.89 -13.86 8.78
C TRP A 19 -12.50 -14.20 7.41
N ARG A 20 -13.52 -15.07 7.39
CA ARG A 20 -14.21 -15.46 6.16
C ARG A 20 -14.99 -14.30 5.53
N GLU A 21 -15.60 -13.46 6.36
CA GLU A 21 -16.31 -12.25 5.92
C GLU A 21 -15.30 -11.23 5.32
N THR A 22 -14.19 -10.94 6.01
CA THR A 22 -13.12 -10.06 5.51
C THR A 22 -12.52 -10.55 4.19
N LEU A 23 -12.25 -11.85 4.07
CA LEU A 23 -11.72 -12.42 2.82
C LEU A 23 -12.73 -12.31 1.66
N GLY A 24 -14.02 -12.39 1.95
CA GLY A 24 -15.10 -12.22 0.98
C GLY A 24 -15.18 -10.78 0.45
N GLU A 25 -15.05 -9.79 1.32
CA GLU A 25 -15.00 -8.36 0.94
C GLU A 25 -13.68 -7.99 0.25
N LEU A 26 -12.55 -8.53 0.72
CA LEU A 26 -11.23 -8.28 0.11
C LEU A 26 -11.16 -8.81 -1.33
N ARG A 27 -11.95 -9.83 -1.67
CA ARG A 27 -12.06 -10.37 -3.02
C ARG A 27 -12.87 -9.47 -3.98
N LYS A 28 -13.65 -8.52 -3.44
CA LYS A 28 -14.30 -7.45 -4.23
C LYS A 28 -13.35 -6.28 -4.53
N VAL A 29 -12.21 -6.20 -3.83
CA VAL A 29 -11.19 -5.19 -4.14
C VAL A 29 -10.57 -5.52 -5.49
N THR A 30 -10.73 -4.60 -6.43
CA THR A 30 -10.08 -4.64 -7.73
C THR A 30 -8.61 -4.32 -7.53
N TRP A 31 -7.82 -5.36 -7.29
CA TRP A 31 -6.37 -5.22 -7.29
C TRP A 31 -5.92 -4.80 -8.69
N PRO A 32 -5.11 -3.73 -8.79
CA PRO A 32 -4.62 -3.25 -10.07
C PRO A 32 -3.84 -4.36 -10.76
N THR A 33 -3.92 -4.41 -12.09
CA THR A 33 -3.08 -5.33 -12.85
C THR A 33 -1.61 -4.97 -12.66
N THR A 34 -0.70 -5.94 -12.79
CA THR A 34 0.74 -5.67 -12.62
C THR A 34 1.23 -4.55 -13.54
N GLN A 35 0.63 -4.40 -14.72
CA GLN A 35 0.93 -3.33 -15.67
C GLN A 35 0.46 -1.96 -15.19
N GLU A 36 -0.76 -1.86 -14.66
CA GLU A 36 -1.29 -0.62 -14.08
C GLU A 36 -0.48 -0.17 -12.87
N ALA A 37 -0.12 -1.10 -11.99
CA ALA A 37 0.74 -0.82 -10.83
C ALA A 37 2.07 -0.21 -11.28
N TRP A 38 2.72 -0.79 -12.30
CA TRP A 38 3.95 -0.24 -12.87
C TRP A 38 3.77 1.15 -13.49
N HIS A 39 2.65 1.40 -14.17
CA HIS A 39 2.38 2.72 -14.74
C HIS A 39 2.24 3.79 -13.64
N LEU A 40 1.45 3.49 -12.60
CA LEU A 40 1.25 4.39 -11.47
C LEU A 40 2.56 4.64 -10.71
N THR A 41 3.35 3.58 -10.44
CA THR A 41 4.65 3.73 -9.76
C THR A 41 5.62 4.59 -10.58
N LYS A 42 5.66 4.47 -11.91
CA LYS A 42 6.51 5.34 -12.76
C LYS A 42 6.17 6.81 -12.60
N VAL A 43 4.88 7.17 -12.57
CA VAL A 43 4.44 8.56 -12.39
C VAL A 43 4.87 9.08 -11.02
N VAL A 44 4.72 8.27 -9.97
CA VAL A 44 5.16 8.64 -8.61
C VAL A 44 6.67 8.85 -8.55
N ILE A 45 7.47 7.92 -9.08
CA ILE A 45 8.93 8.05 -9.12
C ILE A 45 9.35 9.33 -9.85
N LEU A 46 8.75 9.61 -11.01
CA LEU A 46 9.03 10.83 -11.76
C LEU A 46 8.72 12.09 -10.95
N THR A 47 7.57 12.10 -10.28
CA THR A 47 7.15 13.21 -9.43
C THR A 47 8.09 13.41 -8.24
N MET A 48 8.53 12.31 -7.61
CA MET A 48 9.49 12.36 -6.50
C MET A 48 10.84 12.95 -6.93
N ILE A 49 11.35 12.54 -8.09
CA ILE A 49 12.62 13.06 -8.63
C ILE A 49 12.48 14.56 -8.93
N LEU A 50 11.38 14.97 -9.57
CA LEU A 50 11.11 16.37 -9.87
C LEU A 50 11.04 17.23 -8.61
N MET A 51 10.27 16.80 -7.60
CA MET A 51 10.14 17.53 -6.34
C MET A 51 11.46 17.58 -5.57
N SER A 52 12.20 16.47 -5.53
CA SER A 52 13.52 16.43 -4.90
C SER A 52 14.52 17.35 -5.58
N ALA A 53 14.52 17.41 -6.92
CA ALA A 53 15.40 18.30 -7.67
C ALA A 53 15.03 19.76 -7.44
N LEU A 54 13.73 20.09 -7.43
CA LEU A 54 13.25 21.45 -7.18
C LEU A 54 13.59 21.93 -5.77
N LEU A 55 13.32 21.10 -4.75
CA LEU A 55 13.65 21.44 -3.36
C LEU A 55 15.16 21.56 -3.19
N GLY A 56 15.94 20.56 -3.64
CA GLY A 56 17.40 20.60 -3.51
C GLY A 56 18.05 21.78 -4.24
N PHE A 57 17.52 22.16 -5.41
CA PHE A 57 17.97 23.39 -6.09
C PHE A 57 17.65 24.64 -5.29
N LEU A 58 16.44 24.73 -4.73
CA LEU A 58 16.01 25.86 -3.92
C LEU A 58 16.85 25.98 -2.63
N ASP A 59 17.13 24.86 -1.95
CA ASP A 59 17.99 24.79 -0.77
C ASP A 59 19.42 25.27 -1.09
N PHE A 60 19.96 24.89 -2.25
CA PHE A 60 21.27 25.36 -2.71
C PHE A 60 21.29 26.88 -2.92
N VAL A 61 20.29 27.43 -3.60
CA VAL A 61 20.18 28.88 -3.83
C VAL A 61 20.03 29.62 -2.51
N PHE A 62 19.16 29.17 -1.61
CA PHE A 62 18.98 29.82 -0.32
C PHE A 62 20.23 29.76 0.55
N THR A 63 20.94 28.63 0.57
CA THR A 63 22.21 28.52 1.30
C THR A 63 23.22 29.54 0.80
N HIS A 64 23.34 29.69 -0.53
CA HIS A 64 24.27 30.65 -1.13
C HIS A 64 23.87 32.11 -0.83
N VAL A 65 22.59 32.44 -0.93
CA VAL A 65 22.07 33.78 -0.65
C VAL A 65 22.24 34.14 0.83
N ILE A 66 21.91 33.22 1.75
CA ILE A 66 22.08 33.44 3.19
C ILE A 66 23.57 33.59 3.52
N ALA A 67 24.44 32.76 2.95
CA ALA A 67 25.88 32.88 3.15
C ALA A 67 26.43 34.22 2.65
N PHE A 68 25.92 34.73 1.53
CA PHE A 68 26.28 36.04 1.00
C PHE A 68 25.81 37.20 1.90
N ILE A 69 24.61 37.07 2.51
CA ILE A 69 24.05 38.09 3.42
C ILE A 69 24.74 38.10 4.78
N LEU A 70 25.17 36.93 5.27
CA LEU A 70 25.83 36.78 6.57
C LEU A 70 27.34 37.07 6.52
N SER A 71 27.90 37.12 5.32
CA SER A 71 29.26 37.60 5.04
C SER A 71 29.31 39.13 4.99
#